data_AF-A0A0P4VF03-F1
#
_entry.id   AF-A0A0P4VF03-F1
#
_cell.length_a   1.000
_cell.length_b   1.000
_cell.length_c   1.000
_cell.angle_alpha   90.00
_cell.angle_beta   90.00
_cell.angle_gamma   90.00
#
_symmetry.space_group_name_H-M   'P 1'
#
loop_
_entity.id
_entity.type
_entity.pdbx_description
1 polymer ?
#
loop_
_entity_poly.entity_id
_entity_poly.type
_entity_poly.pdbx_seq_one_letter_code
_entity_poly.pdbx_strand_id
1 'polypeptide(L)'
;MADSSYYQGDYIRHPVLYELSHKYGLQTDSVPEAALPYKLEELKELIRREIRKELKIKEGAEKLREVAKDRKSLSDVAHIVKKSNSKLSELQAELQELESQIILTQGQGQLAQMHNNGHDGLSSPMSGLSVENQGNNNFQTDLR
;
A
#
# COMPACT_ATOMS: atom_id res chain seq x y z
N MET A 1 15.95 34.44 8.56
CA MET A 1 14.96 33.64 9.30
C MET A 1 13.89 33.26 8.30
N ALA A 2 13.88 32.01 7.82
CA ALA A 2 12.87 31.57 6.86
C ALA A 2 11.55 31.36 7.60
N ASP A 3 10.46 31.88 7.03
CA ASP A 3 9.12 31.88 7.62
C ASP A 3 8.61 30.44 7.80
N SER A 4 8.34 30.03 9.04
CA SER A 4 7.92 28.67 9.40
C SER A 4 6.54 28.28 8.85
N SER A 5 5.81 29.23 8.23
CA SER A 5 4.47 29.05 7.71
C SER A 5 4.41 28.33 6.35
N TYR A 6 5.50 28.37 5.55
CA TYR A 6 5.53 27.72 4.23
C TYR A 6 5.65 26.20 4.31
N TYR A 7 6.28 25.66 5.34
CA TYR A 7 6.43 24.21 5.53
C TYR A 7 5.16 23.52 6.03
N GLN A 8 4.27 24.26 6.68
CA GLN A 8 3.00 23.72 7.17
C GLN A 8 2.02 23.43 6.03
N GLY A 9 2.12 24.13 4.89
CA GLY A 9 1.26 23.93 3.72
C GLY A 9 1.56 22.63 2.96
N ASP A 10 2.84 22.29 2.79
CA ASP A 10 3.25 21.07 2.07
C ASP A 10 2.88 19.80 2.87
N TYR A 11 2.96 19.83 4.20
CA TYR A 11 2.48 18.75 5.07
C TYR A 11 0.97 18.48 4.89
N ILE A 12 0.16 19.55 4.77
CA ILE A 12 -1.29 19.45 4.60
C ILE A 12 -1.64 18.87 3.22
N ARG A 13 -0.83 19.16 2.19
CA ARG A 13 -1.08 18.73 0.82
C ARG A 13 -0.65 17.28 0.56
N HIS A 14 0.54 16.90 1.04
CA HIS A 14 1.12 15.59 0.77
C HIS A 14 1.78 14.99 2.03
N PRO A 15 0.99 14.52 3.02
CA PRO A 15 1.53 14.05 4.31
C PRO A 15 2.49 12.87 4.17
N VAL A 16 2.15 11.88 3.33
CA VAL A 16 2.98 10.69 3.09
C VAL A 16 4.32 11.05 2.41
N LEU A 17 4.31 11.98 1.45
CA LEU A 17 5.53 12.49 0.83
C LEU A 17 6.43 13.16 1.88
N TYR A 18 5.86 13.99 2.74
CA TYR A 18 6.60 14.69 3.78
C TYR A 18 7.22 13.72 4.78
N GLU A 19 6.45 12.77 5.32
CA GLU A 19 6.93 11.85 6.35
C GLU A 19 8.03 10.92 5.82
N LEU A 20 7.81 10.34 4.63
CA LEU A 20 8.77 9.42 4.02
C LEU A 20 10.01 10.17 3.51
N SER A 21 9.88 11.37 2.93
CA SER A 21 11.05 12.16 2.51
C SER A 21 11.98 12.49 3.68
N HIS A 22 11.44 12.89 4.82
CA HIS A 22 12.23 13.11 6.05
C HIS A 22 12.91 11.83 6.51
N LYS A 23 12.18 10.71 6.51
CA LYS A 23 12.73 9.41 6.92
C LYS A 23 13.88 8.94 6.04
N TYR A 24 13.77 9.14 4.72
CA TYR A 24 14.77 8.69 3.73
C TYR A 24 15.81 9.79 3.38
N GLY A 25 15.73 10.97 4.01
CA GLY A 25 16.67 12.07 3.79
C GLY A 25 16.56 12.71 2.40
N LEU A 26 15.39 12.63 1.77
CA LEU A 26 15.12 13.32 0.50
C LEU A 26 14.67 14.75 0.77
N GLN A 27 15.37 15.70 0.15
CA GLN A 27 14.95 17.10 0.18
C GLN A 27 13.75 17.29 -0.74
N THR A 28 12.62 17.65 -0.16
CA THR A 28 11.36 17.95 -0.87
C THR A 28 10.89 19.37 -0.59
N ASP A 29 11.80 20.29 -0.25
CA ASP A 29 11.45 21.69 0.01
C ASP A 29 10.85 22.31 -1.26
N SER A 30 9.55 22.62 -1.23
CA SER A 30 8.80 23.22 -2.35
C SER A 30 8.89 22.42 -3.66
N VAL A 31 8.33 21.20 -3.66
CA VAL A 31 8.18 20.41 -4.90
C VAL A 31 7.04 21.01 -5.75
N PRO A 32 7.32 21.48 -6.99
CA PRO A 32 6.25 21.87 -7.90
C PRO A 32 5.32 20.70 -8.17
N GLU A 33 4.01 20.94 -8.31
CA GLU A 33 3.02 19.88 -8.59
C GLU A 33 3.40 19.01 -9.80
N ALA A 34 4.07 19.59 -10.80
CA ALA A 34 4.57 18.85 -11.98
C ALA A 34 5.74 17.89 -11.67
N ALA A 35 6.53 18.15 -10.63
CA ALA A 35 7.65 17.32 -10.19
C ALA A 35 7.25 16.28 -9.13
N LEU A 36 6.04 16.42 -8.56
CA LEU A 36 5.51 15.53 -7.54
C LEU A 36 5.49 14.04 -7.96
N PRO A 37 5.03 13.66 -9.17
CA PRO A 37 5.05 12.25 -9.58
C PRO A 37 6.47 11.66 -9.61
N TYR A 38 7.45 12.46 -10.05
CA TYR A 38 8.85 12.03 -10.08
C TYR A 38 9.40 11.82 -8.66
N LYS A 39 9.07 12.72 -7.72
CA LYS A 39 9.51 12.60 -6.32
C LYS A 39 8.89 11.40 -5.59
N LEU A 40 7.62 11.11 -5.86
CA LEU A 40 6.96 9.92 -5.34
C LEU A 40 7.59 8.63 -5.91
N GLU A 41 7.92 8.60 -7.21
CA GLU A 41 8.59 7.43 -7.82
C GLU A 41 10.04 7.27 -7.32
N GLU A 42 10.76 8.37 -7.07
CA GLU A 42 12.09 8.37 -6.45
C GLU A 42 12.04 7.74 -5.04
N LEU A 43 11.12 8.19 -4.19
CA LEU A 43 10.89 7.61 -2.85
C LEU A 43 10.53 6.13 -2.92
N LYS A 44 9.65 5.76 -3.85
CA LYS A 44 9.23 4.37 -4.05
C LYS A 44 10.41 3.48 -4.40
N GLU A 45 11.32 3.93 -5.24
CA GLU A 45 12.52 3.16 -5.56
C GLU A 45 13.51 3.09 -4.39
N LEU A 46 13.60 4.14 -3.55
CA LEU A 46 14.39 4.07 -2.31
C LEU A 46 13.85 3.00 -1.36
N ILE A 47 12.54 2.96 -1.11
CA ILE A 47 11.91 1.95 -0.26
C ILE A 47 12.13 0.55 -0.84
N ARG A 48 11.94 0.36 -2.15
CA ARG A 48 12.20 -0.93 -2.83
C ARG A 48 13.66 -1.36 -2.71
N ARG A 49 14.61 -0.41 -2.83
CA ARG A 49 16.03 -0.70 -2.61
C ARG A 49 16.29 -1.17 -1.19
N GLU A 50 15.65 -0.56 -0.20
CA GLU A 50 15.81 -0.93 1.21
C GLU A 50 15.20 -2.29 1.53
N ILE A 51 14.05 -2.64 0.92
CA ILE A 51 13.48 -4.00 0.98
C ILE A 51 14.49 -5.02 0.44
N ARG A 52 15.09 -4.76 -0.74
CA ARG A 52 16.09 -5.67 -1.32
C ARG A 52 17.32 -5.84 -0.43
N LYS A 53 17.80 -4.75 0.21
CA LYS A 53 18.90 -4.83 1.18
C LYS A 53 18.51 -5.66 2.40
N GLU A 54 17.33 -5.42 2.96
CA GLU A 54 16.86 -6.12 4.16
C GLU A 54 16.63 -7.62 3.89
N LEU A 55 16.12 -7.99 2.71
CA LEU A 55 16.04 -9.38 2.27
C LEU A 55 17.41 -10.06 2.24
N LYS A 56 18.44 -9.40 1.70
CA LYS A 56 19.81 -9.95 1.69
C LYS A 56 20.37 -10.14 3.10
N ILE A 57 20.07 -9.23 4.03
CA ILE A 57 20.47 -9.37 5.43
C ILE A 57 19.79 -10.59 6.05
N LYS A 58 18.47 -10.73 5.84
CA LYS A 58 17.70 -11.88 6.32
C LYS A 58 18.25 -13.20 5.75
N GLU A 59 18.44 -13.31 4.43
CA GLU A 59 19.01 -14.50 3.78
C GLU A 59 20.41 -14.83 4.32
N GLY A 60 21.25 -13.81 4.53
CA GLY A 60 22.57 -13.98 5.13
C GLY A 60 22.50 -14.52 6.56
N ALA A 61 21.58 -13.98 7.38
CA ALA A 61 21.35 -14.46 8.74
C ALA A 61 20.82 -15.91 8.76
N GLU A 62 19.94 -16.27 7.82
CA GLU A 62 19.43 -17.63 7.71
C GLU A 62 20.53 -18.63 7.34
N LYS A 63 21.43 -18.28 6.41
CA LYS A 63 22.62 -19.09 6.11
C LYS A 63 23.56 -19.22 7.32
N LEU A 64 23.75 -18.14 8.08
CA LEU A 64 24.52 -18.19 9.32
C LEU A 64 23.88 -19.11 10.37
N ARG A 65 22.55 -19.17 10.42
CA ARG A 65 21.81 -20.07 11.32
C ARG A 65 22.13 -21.54 11.06
N GLU A 66 22.33 -21.93 9.80
CA GLU A 66 22.63 -23.33 9.41
C GLU A 66 24.00 -23.79 9.92
N VAL A 67 24.99 -22.89 9.90
CA VAL A 67 26.37 -23.18 10.29
C VAL A 67 26.65 -22.92 11.78
N ALA A 68 25.86 -22.06 12.44
CA ALA A 68 26.00 -21.77 13.86
C ALA A 68 25.72 -23.00 14.75
N LYS A 69 26.57 -23.23 15.76
CA LYS A 69 26.45 -24.36 16.70
C LYS A 69 26.36 -23.93 18.15
N ASP A 70 26.92 -22.78 18.50
CA ASP A 70 26.89 -22.28 19.86
C ASP A 70 25.60 -21.52 20.16
N ARG A 71 25.16 -21.57 21.43
CA ARG A 71 23.89 -20.99 21.88
C ARG A 71 23.83 -19.47 21.68
N LYS A 72 24.98 -18.79 21.81
CA LYS A 72 25.03 -17.33 21.71
C LYS A 72 24.82 -16.89 20.26
N SER A 73 25.56 -17.44 19.31
CA SER A 73 25.39 -17.17 17.88
C SER A 73 23.98 -17.49 17.40
N LEU A 74 23.39 -18.61 17.84
CA LEU A 74 22.00 -18.94 17.50
C LEU A 74 21.01 -17.89 18.00
N SER A 75 21.21 -17.38 19.22
CA SER A 75 20.38 -16.31 19.78
C SER A 75 20.56 -14.99 19.01
N ASP A 76 21.79 -14.60 18.70
CA ASP A 76 22.09 -13.37 17.97
C ASP A 76 21.50 -13.42 16.54
N VAL A 77 21.66 -14.56 15.86
CA VAL A 77 21.06 -14.80 14.53
C VAL A 77 19.53 -14.76 14.60
N ALA A 78 18.92 -15.36 15.62
CA ALA A 78 17.46 -15.30 15.80
C ALA A 78 16.97 -13.85 16.00
N HIS A 79 17.71 -13.04 16.76
CA HIS A 79 17.40 -11.61 16.92
C HIS A 79 17.53 -10.85 15.60
N ILE A 80 18.56 -11.10 14.79
CA ILE A 80 18.73 -10.47 13.48
C ILE A 80 17.55 -10.82 12.57
N VAL A 81 17.20 -12.11 12.44
CA VAL A 81 16.07 -12.55 11.60
C VAL A 81 14.77 -11.91 12.06
N LYS A 82 14.51 -11.85 13.37
CA LYS A 82 13.32 -11.19 13.92
C LYS A 82 13.27 -9.70 13.55
N LYS A 83 14.39 -8.99 13.76
CA LYS A 83 14.49 -7.55 13.45
C LYS A 83 14.31 -7.29 11.95
N SER A 84 14.91 -8.10 11.09
CA SER A 84 14.77 -7.98 9.64
C SER A 84 13.34 -8.24 9.17
N ASN A 85 12.63 -9.21 9.77
CA ASN A 85 11.21 -9.43 9.47
C ASN A 85 10.34 -8.22 9.86
N SER A 86 10.55 -7.64 11.04
CA SER A 86 9.83 -6.43 11.45
C SER A 86 10.10 -5.27 10.50
N LYS A 87 11.36 -5.03 10.16
CA LYS A 87 11.74 -3.96 9.22
C LYS A 87 11.17 -4.19 7.81
N LEU A 88 11.14 -5.44 7.33
CA LEU A 88 10.49 -5.76 6.04
C LEU A 88 9.00 -5.44 6.07
N SER A 89 8.30 -5.76 7.17
CA SER A 89 6.88 -5.42 7.32
C SER A 89 6.64 -3.91 7.30
N GLU A 90 7.48 -3.13 8.01
CA GLU A 90 7.41 -1.67 8.01
C GLU A 90 7.65 -1.10 6.60
N LEU A 91 8.72 -1.56 5.92
CA LEU A 91 9.04 -1.11 4.56
C LEU A 91 7.93 -1.45 3.55
N GLN A 92 7.27 -2.60 3.70
CA GLN A 92 6.13 -2.99 2.87
C GLN A 92 4.91 -2.10 3.11
N ALA A 93 4.63 -1.76 4.37
CA ALA A 93 3.54 -0.85 4.72
C ALA A 93 3.77 0.55 4.13
N GLU A 94 5.00 1.09 4.27
CA GLU A 94 5.37 2.39 3.70
C GLU A 94 5.29 2.40 2.17
N LEU A 95 5.71 1.32 1.53
CA LEU A 95 5.60 1.17 0.08
C LEU A 95 4.13 1.18 -0.37
N GLN A 96 3.27 0.45 0.34
CA GLN A 96 1.84 0.37 0.03
C GLN A 96 1.14 1.72 0.25
N GLU A 97 1.48 2.42 1.33
CA GLU A 97 0.97 3.76 1.62
C GLU A 97 1.36 4.75 0.51
N LEU A 98 2.63 4.74 0.09
CA LEU A 98 3.12 5.59 -0.98
C LEU A 98 2.47 5.26 -2.34
N GLU A 99 2.31 3.98 -2.66
CA GLU A 99 1.62 3.54 -3.88
C GLU A 99 0.14 3.96 -3.89
N SER A 100 -0.54 3.93 -2.73
CA SER A 100 -1.90 4.47 -2.59
C SER A 100 -1.95 5.97 -2.84
N GLN A 101 -1.01 6.75 -2.29
CA GLN A 101 -0.94 8.20 -2.51
C GLN A 101 -0.70 8.53 -4.00
N ILE A 102 0.17 7.77 -4.67
CA ILE A 102 0.44 7.93 -6.11
C ILE A 102 -0.86 7.74 -6.92
N ILE A 103 -1.63 6.69 -6.63
CA ILE A 103 -2.90 6.41 -7.32
C ILE A 103 -3.89 7.55 -7.10
N LEU A 104 -4.03 8.06 -5.87
CA LEU A 104 -4.93 9.17 -5.56
C LEU A 104 -4.54 10.47 -6.28
N THR A 105 -3.24 10.77 -6.31
CA THR A 105 -2.70 11.98 -6.96
C THR A 105 -2.83 11.89 -8.49
N GLN A 106 -2.58 10.72 -9.09
CA GLN A 106 -2.73 10.49 -10.53
C GLN A 106 -4.19 10.36 -10.98
N GLY A 107 -5.09 9.87 -10.11
CA GLY A 107 -6.53 9.77 -10.37
C GLY A 107 -7.21 11.16 -10.42
N GLN A 108 -6.76 12.10 -9.60
CA GLN A 108 -7.26 13.49 -9.63
C GLN A 108 -6.88 14.23 -10.93
N GLY A 109 -5.73 13.92 -11.52
CA GLY A 109 -5.31 14.49 -12.82
C GLY A 109 -6.14 14.01 -14.02
N GLN A 110 -6.75 12.83 -13.94
CA GLN A 110 -7.54 12.22 -15.03
C GLN A 110 -9.04 12.56 -14.94
N LEU A 111 -9.56 12.82 -13.74
CA LEU A 111 -10.97 13.21 -13.55
C LEU A 111 -11.28 14.66 -14.01
N ALA A 112 -10.26 15.51 -14.17
CA ALA A 112 -10.42 16.88 -14.67
C ALA A 112 -10.57 16.99 -16.20
N GLN A 113 -10.43 15.90 -16.96
CA GLN A 113 -10.52 15.91 -18.44
C GLN A 113 -11.67 15.06 -19.02
N MET A 114 -12.57 14.53 -18.20
CA MET A 114 -13.71 13.70 -18.67
C MET A 114 -15.08 14.38 -18.54
N HIS A 115 -15.15 15.70 -18.35
CA HIS A 115 -16.41 16.45 -18.43
C HIS A 115 -16.30 17.54 -19.48
N ASN A 116 -16.38 17.16 -20.76
CA ASN A 116 -16.92 17.99 -21.84
C ASN A 116 -17.19 17.11 -23.06
N ASN A 117 -18.48 16.76 -23.22
CA ASN A 117 -19.24 16.64 -24.46
C ASN A 117 -20.32 15.57 -24.25
N GLY A 118 -21.54 16.03 -23.97
CA GLY A 118 -22.71 15.16 -23.93
C GLY A 118 -23.07 14.65 -25.32
N HIS A 119 -23.56 13.40 -25.40
CA HIS A 119 -24.68 12.99 -26.25
C HIS A 119 -25.06 11.52 -25.96
N ASP A 120 -26.30 11.31 -25.50
CA ASP A 120 -27.26 10.22 -25.74
C ASP A 120 -26.89 8.71 -25.65
N GLY A 121 -27.75 7.95 -24.97
CA GLY A 121 -27.90 6.49 -25.14
C GLY A 121 -28.08 5.69 -23.84
N LEU A 122 -29.25 5.77 -23.18
CA LEU A 122 -30.36 4.79 -23.23
C LEU A 122 -30.15 3.44 -22.49
N SER A 123 -31.02 3.28 -21.47
CA SER A 123 -31.75 2.07 -21.03
C SER A 123 -31.01 0.83 -20.51
N SER A 124 -31.14 0.60 -19.20
CA SER A 124 -31.03 -0.73 -18.57
C SER A 124 -32.29 -1.56 -18.83
N PRO A 125 -32.19 -2.89 -19.09
CA PRO A 125 -33.31 -3.78 -18.92
C PRO A 125 -33.29 -4.43 -17.53
N MET A 126 -34.28 -4.06 -16.72
CA MET A 126 -34.69 -4.75 -15.51
C MET A 126 -35.79 -5.74 -15.91
N SER A 127 -35.65 -7.04 -15.63
CA SER A 127 -36.76 -8.01 -15.43
C SER A 127 -36.24 -9.45 -15.33
N GLY A 128 -36.68 -10.16 -14.28
CA GLY A 128 -36.50 -11.62 -14.19
C GLY A 128 -36.88 -12.19 -12.82
N LEU A 129 -38.14 -12.02 -12.44
CA LEU A 129 -38.79 -12.55 -11.23
C LEU A 129 -38.56 -14.07 -11.07
N SER A 130 -38.10 -14.50 -9.90
CA SER A 130 -38.24 -15.90 -9.45
C SER A 130 -39.32 -15.93 -8.37
N VAL A 131 -40.46 -16.52 -8.71
CA VAL A 131 -41.62 -16.68 -7.83
C VAL A 131 -41.35 -17.80 -6.84
N GLU A 132 -41.35 -17.44 -5.56
CA GLU A 132 -41.45 -18.34 -4.42
C GLU A 132 -42.90 -18.26 -3.93
N ASN A 133 -43.57 -19.40 -3.75
CA ASN A 133 -44.23 -19.81 -2.51
C ASN A 133 -45.44 -20.75 -2.70
N GLN A 134 -45.43 -21.78 -1.84
CA GLN A 134 -46.56 -22.43 -1.16
C GLN A 134 -47.34 -23.59 -1.81
N GLY A 135 -47.38 -24.71 -1.08
CA GLY A 135 -48.31 -25.82 -1.27
C GLY A 135 -48.04 -26.97 -0.29
N ASN A 136 -48.78 -27.00 0.81
CA ASN A 136 -48.59 -27.81 2.01
C ASN A 136 -49.20 -29.23 1.88
N ASN A 137 -48.67 -30.18 2.66
CA ASN A 137 -49.25 -31.44 3.15
C ASN A 137 -49.73 -32.53 2.17
N ASN A 138 -49.14 -33.74 2.29
CA ASN A 138 -49.97 -34.91 2.58
C ASN A 138 -49.18 -36.03 3.27
N PHE A 139 -49.81 -36.52 4.34
CA PHE A 139 -49.42 -37.63 5.19
C PHE A 139 -49.32 -38.95 4.41
N GLN A 140 -48.29 -39.75 4.69
CA GLN A 140 -48.45 -41.20 4.68
C GLN A 140 -47.52 -41.83 5.73
N THR A 141 -48.12 -42.10 6.89
CA THR A 141 -47.76 -43.23 7.73
C THR A 141 -48.06 -44.51 6.95
N ASP A 142 -47.16 -45.50 6.92
CA ASP A 142 -47.34 -46.68 7.76
C ASP A 142 -46.23 -47.73 7.63
N LEU A 143 -46.11 -48.45 8.74
CA LEU A 143 -45.22 -49.51 9.17
C LEU A 143 -45.43 -50.82 8.37
N ARG A 144 -44.37 -51.42 7.81
CA ARG A 144 -43.99 -52.84 8.05
C ARG A 144 -42.69 -53.23 7.36
#